data_AF-A0A535T0K3-F1
#
_entry.id   AF-A0A535T0K3-F1
#
_cell.length_a   1.000
_cell.length_b   1.000
_cell.length_c   1.000
_cell.angle_alpha   90.00
_cell.angle_beta   90.00
_cell.angle_gamma   90.00
#
_symmetry.space_group_name_H-M   'P 1'
#
loop_
_entity.id
_entity.type
_entity.pdbx_description
1 polymer ?
#
loop_
_entity_poly.entity_id
_entity_poly.type
_entity_poly.pdbx_seq_one_letter_code
_entity_poly.pdbx_strand_id
1 'polypeptide(L)'
;MHARRAYFRRAAAPSKTTGGRFFSALWLTCLVVGLVLLADFAYGMWNGVSEQHHLNEVWKSQAGAMRAAPKAVDPALKRPVDGVDFAIRVPRLDYFAAVKEGVDSGVLYASPGHYPATRWPGDPGTVGVAAHNVYWINFPQLAKGDEIDLETRYGVYRYTVVG
;
A
#
# COMPACT_ATOMS: atom_id res chain seq x y z
N MET A 1 -2.41 74.90 54.12
CA MET A 1 -2.15 73.48 54.40
C MET A 1 -3.38 72.70 53.94
N HIS A 2 -3.41 71.70 53.05
CA HIS A 2 -2.44 70.93 52.27
C HIS A 2 -3.22 70.38 51.05
N ALA A 3 -2.74 70.61 49.83
CA ALA A 3 -3.29 69.94 48.64
C ALA A 3 -2.65 68.55 48.51
N ARG A 4 -3.42 67.48 48.72
CA ARG A 4 -2.97 66.10 48.47
C ARG A 4 -3.11 65.78 46.98
N ARG A 5 -1.98 65.72 46.26
CA ARG A 5 -1.91 65.15 44.91
C ARG A 5 -2.03 63.62 45.01
N ALA A 6 -3.09 63.06 44.44
CA ALA A 6 -3.23 61.63 44.23
C ALA A 6 -2.32 61.20 43.07
N TYR A 7 -1.29 60.40 43.36
CA TYR A 7 -0.48 59.73 42.35
C TYR A 7 -1.27 58.53 41.81
N PHE A 8 -1.89 58.69 40.64
CA PHE A 8 -2.31 57.53 39.84
C PHE A 8 -1.05 56.90 39.21
N ARG A 9 -0.57 55.80 39.80
CA ARG A 9 0.38 54.90 39.11
C ARG A 9 -0.37 54.23 37.96
N ARG A 10 -0.14 54.68 36.72
CA ARG A 10 -0.50 53.91 35.53
C ARG A 10 0.30 52.60 35.57
N ALA A 11 -0.38 51.46 35.64
CA ALA A 11 0.26 50.17 35.37
C ALA A 11 0.78 50.21 33.92
N ALA A 12 2.08 49.92 33.73
CA ALA A 12 2.65 49.79 32.40
C ALA A 12 1.95 48.64 31.67
N ALA A 13 1.39 48.90 30.49
CA ALA A 13 0.81 47.86 29.66
C ALA A 13 1.90 46.85 29.30
N PRO A 14 1.63 45.52 29.37
CA PRO A 14 2.63 44.52 29.01
C PRO A 14 3.06 44.74 27.56
N SER A 15 4.37 44.97 27.34
CA SER A 15 4.89 45.10 25.98
C SER A 15 4.63 43.79 25.25
N LYS A 16 3.95 43.83 24.10
CA LYS A 16 3.80 42.65 23.24
C LYS A 16 5.21 42.22 22.82
N THR A 17 5.77 41.21 23.46
CA THR A 17 7.14 40.76 23.22
C THR A 17 7.22 40.22 21.79
N THR A 18 8.12 40.78 20.99
CA THR A 18 8.37 40.39 19.59
C THR A 18 8.65 38.89 19.46
N GLY A 19 9.23 38.27 20.50
CA GLY A 19 9.45 36.83 20.58
C GLY A 19 8.17 35.99 20.53
N GLY A 20 7.06 36.44 21.15
CA GLY A 20 5.80 35.68 21.14
C GLY A 20 5.21 35.52 19.74
N ARG A 21 5.31 36.57 18.90
CA ARG A 21 4.82 36.52 17.51
C ARG A 21 5.67 35.62 16.62
N PHE A 22 6.98 35.57 16.86
CA PHE A 22 7.88 34.67 16.15
C PHE A 22 7.58 33.21 16.47
N PHE A 23 7.45 32.86 17.75
CA PHE A 23 7.10 31.49 18.16
C PHE A 23 5.72 31.06 17.67
N SER A 24 4.73 31.96 17.66
CA SER A 24 3.40 31.66 17.09
C SER A 24 3.44 31.43 15.58
N ALA A 25 4.21 32.21 14.82
CA ALA A 25 4.34 32.04 13.37
C ALA A 25 5.11 30.75 13.02
N LEU A 26 6.17 30.44 13.77
CA LEU A 26 6.93 29.19 13.61
C LEU A 26 6.05 27.98 13.92
N TRP A 27 5.31 28.01 15.03
CA TRP A 27 4.37 26.94 15.40
C TRP A 27 3.30 26.72 14.32
N LEU A 28 2.69 27.79 13.82
CA LEU A 28 1.66 27.69 12.78
C LEU A 28 2.23 27.11 11.48
N THR A 29 3.45 27.52 11.10
CA THR A 29 4.14 26.99 9.93
C THR A 29 4.40 25.48 10.08
N CYS A 30 4.95 25.05 11.22
CA CYS A 30 5.16 23.64 11.50
C CYS A 30 3.85 22.84 11.48
N LEU A 31 2.77 23.41 12.00
CA LEU A 31 1.44 22.78 11.98
C LEU A 31 0.93 22.59 10.54
N VAL A 32 1.01 23.64 9.71
CA VAL A 32 0.59 23.55 8.30
C VAL A 32 1.43 22.54 7.53
N VAL A 33 2.75 22.56 7.68
CA VAL A 33 3.64 21.59 7.03
C VAL A 33 3.32 20.17 7.51
N GLY A 34 3.12 19.97 8.81
CA GLY A 34 2.73 18.68 9.36
C GLY A 34 1.41 18.16 8.79
N LEU A 35 0.39 19.02 8.70
CA LEU A 35 -0.90 18.66 8.09
C LEU A 35 -0.77 18.31 6.61
N VAL A 36 0.06 19.04 5.85
CA VAL A 36 0.31 18.74 4.44
C VAL A 36 0.98 17.37 4.29
N LEU A 37 2.00 17.06 5.10
CA LEU A 37 2.68 15.76 5.07
C LEU A 37 1.75 14.61 5.46
N LEU A 38 0.89 14.81 6.46
CA LEU A 38 -0.11 13.81 6.85
C LEU A 38 -1.17 13.59 5.76
N ALA A 39 -1.62 14.67 5.11
CA ALA A 39 -2.57 14.59 4.01
C ALA A 39 -1.97 13.89 2.79
N ASP A 40 -0.72 14.19 2.44
CA ASP A 40 0.01 13.53 1.36
C ASP A 40 0.19 12.02 1.63
N PHE A 41 0.62 11.66 2.84
CA PHE A 41 0.71 10.26 3.26
C PHE A 41 -0.65 9.54 3.20
N ALA A 42 -1.71 10.17 3.72
CA ALA A 42 -3.06 9.59 3.69
C ALA A 42 -3.61 9.46 2.26
N TYR A 43 -3.28 10.40 1.37
CA TYR A 43 -3.65 10.34 -0.03
C TYR A 43 -2.94 9.18 -0.74
N GLY A 44 -1.63 9.04 -0.53
CA GLY A 44 -0.89 7.89 -1.04
C GLY A 44 -1.48 6.56 -0.56
N MET A 45 -1.69 6.42 0.75
CA MET A 45 -2.33 5.24 1.37
C MET A 45 -3.64 4.86 0.67
N TRP A 46 -4.50 5.86 0.47
CA TRP A 46 -5.79 5.68 -0.21
C TRP A 46 -5.61 5.23 -1.65
N ASN A 47 -4.68 5.85 -2.39
CA ASN A 47 -4.38 5.48 -3.78
C ASN A 47 -3.89 4.03 -3.88
N GLY A 48 -2.96 3.61 -3.02
CA GLY A 48 -2.45 2.23 -3.04
C GLY A 48 -3.55 1.20 -2.77
N VAL A 49 -4.37 1.43 -1.74
CA VAL A 49 -5.49 0.54 -1.39
C VAL A 49 -6.55 0.51 -2.49
N SER A 50 -6.93 1.68 -3.01
CA SER A 50 -7.95 1.77 -4.07
C SER A 50 -7.50 1.12 -5.37
N GLU A 51 -6.23 1.28 -5.75
CA GLU A 51 -5.65 0.60 -6.92
C GLU A 51 -5.64 -0.92 -6.72
N GLN A 52 -5.23 -1.44 -5.56
CA GLN A 52 -5.31 -2.89 -5.29
C GLN A 52 -6.74 -3.42 -5.43
N HIS A 53 -7.73 -2.70 -4.88
CA HIS A 53 -9.13 -3.08 -5.00
C HIS A 53 -9.59 -3.07 -6.46
N HIS A 54 -9.20 -2.05 -7.23
CA HIS A 54 -9.49 -1.98 -8.65
C HIS A 54 -8.91 -3.19 -9.40
N LEU A 55 -7.64 -3.52 -9.18
CA LEU A 55 -6.98 -4.68 -9.79
C LEU A 55 -7.64 -6.00 -9.41
N ASN A 56 -8.12 -6.13 -8.16
CA ASN A 56 -8.87 -7.31 -7.72
C ASN A 56 -10.21 -7.46 -8.48
N GLU A 57 -10.92 -6.37 -8.73
CA GLU A 57 -12.15 -6.40 -9.53
C GLU A 57 -11.87 -6.69 -11.01
N VAL A 58 -10.80 -6.11 -11.57
CA VAL A 58 -10.30 -6.45 -12.91
C VAL A 58 -10.04 -7.96 -13.00
N TRP A 59 -9.31 -8.53 -12.05
CA TRP A 59 -9.05 -9.97 -12.01
C TRP A 59 -10.34 -10.80 -11.97
N LYS A 60 -11.28 -10.47 -11.08
CA LYS A 60 -12.56 -11.19 -10.96
C LYS A 60 -13.34 -11.20 -12.27
N SER A 61 -13.26 -10.12 -13.05
CA SER A 61 -13.89 -10.06 -14.37
C SER A 61 -13.21 -10.96 -15.41
N GLN A 62 -11.92 -11.24 -15.25
CA GLN A 62 -11.09 -12.00 -16.19
C GLN A 62 -10.94 -13.49 -15.84
N ALA A 63 -10.95 -13.84 -14.56
CA ALA A 63 -10.56 -15.16 -14.05
C ALA A 63 -11.44 -16.32 -14.54
N GLY A 64 -12.65 -16.02 -15.04
CA GLY A 64 -13.62 -17.02 -15.47
C GLY A 64 -13.96 -18.00 -14.34
N ALA A 65 -14.48 -19.19 -14.69
CA ALA A 65 -14.67 -20.24 -13.70
C ALA A 65 -13.32 -20.81 -13.26
N MET A 66 -13.07 -20.89 -11.95
CA MET A 66 -11.90 -21.58 -11.41
C MET A 66 -11.88 -23.02 -11.88
N ARG A 67 -10.80 -23.41 -12.56
CA ARG A 67 -10.62 -24.73 -13.15
C ARG A 67 -9.27 -25.31 -12.72
N ALA A 68 -9.21 -26.64 -12.70
CA ALA A 68 -7.95 -27.34 -12.56
C ALA A 68 -7.00 -26.98 -13.71
N ALA A 69 -5.69 -26.99 -13.43
CA ALA A 69 -4.68 -26.72 -14.43
C ALA A 69 -4.80 -27.70 -15.62
N PRO A 70 -4.86 -27.20 -16.87
CA PRO A 70 -4.96 -28.04 -18.05
C PRO A 70 -3.62 -28.71 -18.35
N LYS A 71 -3.64 -29.84 -19.08
CA LYS A 71 -2.42 -30.54 -19.52
C LYS A 71 -1.55 -29.71 -20.47
N ALA A 72 -2.15 -28.78 -21.20
CA ALA A 72 -1.49 -27.86 -22.10
C ALA A 72 -2.08 -26.46 -21.92
N VAL A 73 -1.22 -25.46 -21.78
CA VAL A 73 -1.59 -24.05 -21.62
C VAL A 73 -1.33 -23.33 -22.94
N ASP A 74 -2.32 -22.60 -23.44
CA ASP A 74 -2.15 -21.69 -24.58
C ASP A 74 -1.18 -20.55 -24.20
N PRO A 75 -0.02 -20.41 -24.86
CA PRO A 75 0.93 -19.32 -24.58
C PRO A 75 0.33 -17.92 -24.68
N ALA A 76 -0.73 -17.72 -25.46
CA ALA A 76 -1.39 -16.41 -25.60
C ALA A 76 -2.03 -15.91 -24.29
N LEU A 77 -2.26 -16.79 -23.32
CA LEU A 77 -2.81 -16.47 -22.00
C LEU A 77 -1.74 -16.02 -20.99
N LYS A 78 -0.46 -16.17 -21.32
CA LYS A 78 0.67 -15.83 -20.44
C LYS A 78 1.18 -14.43 -20.72
N ARG A 79 0.30 -13.46 -20.51
CA ARG A 79 0.59 -12.03 -20.64
C ARG A 79 -0.34 -11.23 -19.72
N PRO A 80 0.07 -10.03 -19.30
CA PRO A 80 -0.80 -9.13 -18.57
C PRO A 80 -2.05 -8.80 -19.40
N VAL A 81 -3.20 -8.68 -18.74
CA VAL A 81 -4.41 -8.09 -19.32
C VAL A 81 -4.92 -7.03 -18.36
N ASP A 82 -5.10 -5.82 -18.87
CA ASP A 82 -5.48 -4.64 -18.07
C ASP A 82 -4.57 -4.43 -16.86
N GLY A 83 -3.27 -4.74 -17.03
CA GLY A 83 -2.26 -4.60 -15.98
C GLY A 83 -2.26 -5.72 -14.92
N VAL A 84 -3.02 -6.81 -15.12
CA VAL A 84 -3.02 -7.96 -14.20
C VAL A 84 -2.44 -9.19 -14.89
N ASP A 85 -1.49 -9.83 -14.24
CA ASP A 85 -0.90 -11.09 -14.71
C ASP A 85 -1.76 -12.29 -14.29
N PHE A 86 -1.95 -12.41 -12.98
CA PHE A 86 -2.68 -13.47 -12.30
C PHE A 86 -3.09 -12.98 -10.91
N ALA A 87 -3.71 -13.82 -10.08
CA ALA A 87 -3.92 -13.51 -8.67
C ALA A 87 -3.20 -14.51 -7.76
N ILE A 88 -2.89 -14.06 -6.55
CA ILE A 88 -2.36 -14.89 -5.48
C ILE A 88 -3.41 -15.02 -4.38
N ARG A 89 -3.61 -16.24 -3.89
CA ARG A 89 -4.43 -16.54 -2.71
C ARG A 89 -3.59 -17.31 -1.70
N VAL A 90 -3.66 -16.89 -0.45
CA VAL A 90 -2.96 -17.51 0.67
C VAL A 90 -3.99 -17.79 1.76
N PRO A 91 -4.61 -18.99 1.77
CA PRO A 91 -5.76 -19.28 2.63
C PRO A 91 -5.49 -19.07 4.11
N ARG A 92 -4.30 -19.43 4.59
CA ARG A 92 -3.92 -19.28 6.00
C ARG A 92 -3.95 -17.83 6.50
N LEU A 93 -3.69 -16.88 5.60
CA LEU A 93 -3.67 -15.45 5.93
C LEU A 93 -4.98 -14.75 5.56
N ASP A 94 -5.99 -15.47 5.07
CA ASP A 94 -7.18 -14.91 4.42
C ASP A 94 -6.81 -13.82 3.38
N TYR A 95 -5.72 -14.06 2.67
CA TYR A 95 -5.12 -13.09 1.78
C TYR A 95 -5.43 -13.39 0.32
N PHE A 96 -5.85 -12.37 -0.40
CA PHE A 96 -6.09 -12.39 -1.84
C PHE A 96 -5.65 -11.08 -2.47
N ALA A 97 -4.91 -11.16 -3.57
CA ALA A 97 -4.57 -10.00 -4.37
C ALA A 97 -4.33 -10.37 -5.83
N ALA A 98 -4.80 -9.53 -6.74
CA ALA A 98 -4.31 -9.47 -8.10
C ALA A 98 -2.82 -9.08 -8.10
N VAL A 99 -2.06 -9.76 -8.95
CA VAL A 99 -0.62 -9.59 -9.15
C VAL A 99 -0.41 -8.85 -10.46
N LYS A 100 0.33 -7.75 -10.42
CA LYS A 100 0.66 -6.90 -11.56
C LYS A 100 2.03 -7.29 -12.11
N GLU A 101 2.26 -7.09 -13.40
CA GLU A 101 3.60 -7.28 -13.96
C GLU A 101 4.56 -6.21 -13.44
N GLY A 102 5.79 -6.62 -13.09
CA GLY A 102 6.84 -5.70 -12.66
C GLY A 102 7.02 -5.65 -11.14
N VAL A 103 8.13 -5.06 -10.71
CA VAL A 103 8.52 -4.94 -9.29
C VAL A 103 9.10 -3.57 -8.97
N ASP A 104 8.75 -2.55 -9.76
CA ASP A 104 9.13 -1.17 -9.46
C ASP A 104 8.33 -0.61 -8.27
N SER A 105 8.74 0.56 -7.79
CA SER A 105 8.12 1.19 -6.63
C SER A 105 6.65 1.53 -6.85
N GLY A 106 6.23 1.87 -8.08
CA GLY A 106 4.84 2.17 -8.38
C GLY A 106 3.96 0.93 -8.32
N VAL A 107 4.45 -0.19 -8.86
CA VAL A 107 3.77 -1.49 -8.77
C VAL A 107 3.67 -1.93 -7.32
N LEU A 108 4.80 -2.04 -6.62
CA LEU A 108 4.81 -2.59 -5.26
C LEU A 108 4.08 -1.70 -4.25
N TYR A 109 3.95 -0.40 -4.52
CA TYR A 109 3.16 0.50 -3.69
C TYR A 109 1.67 0.14 -3.68
N ALA A 110 1.15 -0.32 -4.83
CA ALA A 110 -0.26 -0.58 -5.04
C ALA A 110 -0.62 -2.06 -5.01
N SER A 111 0.28 -2.98 -5.40
CA SER A 111 -0.02 -4.40 -5.47
C SER A 111 1.20 -5.30 -5.39
N PRO A 112 1.03 -6.62 -5.16
CA PRO A 112 2.07 -7.58 -5.48
C PRO A 112 2.47 -7.47 -6.95
N GLY A 113 3.76 -7.69 -7.19
CA GLY A 113 4.41 -7.62 -8.47
C GLY A 113 5.02 -8.95 -8.88
N HIS A 114 4.76 -9.40 -10.09
CA HIS A 114 5.44 -10.56 -10.69
C HIS A 114 6.76 -10.11 -11.33
N TYR A 115 7.85 -10.83 -11.05
CA TYR A 115 9.14 -10.56 -11.67
C TYR A 115 9.08 -10.89 -13.18
N PRO A 116 9.24 -9.91 -14.09
CA PRO A 116 9.06 -10.15 -15.53
C PRO A 116 10.02 -11.17 -16.13
N ALA A 117 11.19 -11.36 -15.50
CA ALA A 117 12.20 -12.33 -15.93
C ALA A 117 11.94 -13.77 -15.41
N THR A 118 10.95 -13.96 -14.53
CA THR A 118 10.60 -15.28 -14.00
C THR A 118 9.50 -15.95 -14.83
N ARG A 119 9.24 -17.23 -14.54
CA ARG A 119 8.26 -18.02 -15.31
C ARG A 119 6.83 -17.68 -14.90
N TRP A 120 5.91 -17.94 -15.81
CA TRP A 120 4.47 -17.92 -15.50
C TRP A 120 4.06 -19.19 -14.73
N PRO A 121 2.99 -19.15 -13.92
CA PRO A 121 2.49 -20.34 -13.23
C PRO A 121 2.21 -21.49 -14.21
N GLY A 122 2.67 -22.68 -13.87
CA GLY A 122 2.56 -23.87 -14.72
C GLY A 122 3.70 -24.09 -15.72
N ASP A 123 4.59 -23.12 -15.90
CA ASP A 123 5.81 -23.35 -16.65
C ASP A 123 6.91 -24.00 -15.80
N PRO A 124 7.76 -24.85 -16.39
CA PRO A 124 8.92 -25.38 -15.69
C PRO A 124 9.85 -24.25 -15.23
N GLY A 125 10.07 -24.17 -13.91
CA GLY A 125 10.96 -23.20 -13.28
C GLY A 125 10.30 -22.50 -12.09
N THR A 126 10.77 -21.29 -11.80
CA THR A 126 10.34 -20.50 -10.65
C THR A 126 9.49 -19.32 -11.10
N VAL A 127 8.36 -19.11 -10.43
CA VAL A 127 7.55 -17.87 -10.50
C VAL A 127 7.98 -16.99 -9.34
N GLY A 128 8.41 -15.75 -9.62
CA GLY A 128 8.79 -14.79 -8.59
C GLY A 128 7.69 -13.78 -8.36
N VAL A 129 7.22 -13.62 -7.12
CA VAL A 129 6.29 -12.56 -6.74
C VAL A 129 6.89 -11.77 -5.58
N ALA A 130 6.93 -10.45 -5.71
CA ALA A 130 7.32 -9.52 -4.65
C ALA A 130 6.08 -8.76 -4.16
N ALA A 131 6.01 -8.52 -2.86
CA ALA A 131 4.98 -7.67 -2.28
C ALA A 131 5.58 -6.86 -1.15
N HIS A 132 5.13 -5.62 -1.04
CA HIS A 132 5.48 -4.73 0.03
C HIS A 132 4.71 -5.15 1.29
N ASN A 133 5.40 -5.40 2.41
CA ASN A 133 4.75 -5.66 3.69
C ASN A 133 4.31 -4.33 4.34
N VAL A 134 3.54 -3.53 3.60
CA VAL A 134 3.28 -2.15 4.03
C VAL A 134 2.03 -2.11 4.90
N TYR A 135 1.11 -3.09 4.80
CA TYR A 135 -0.10 -3.02 5.61
C TYR A 135 -0.56 -4.31 6.33
N TRP A 136 -0.58 -5.52 5.74
CA TRP A 136 -1.22 -6.66 6.46
C TRP A 136 -0.77 -8.06 6.02
N ILE A 137 0.19 -8.18 5.10
CA ILE A 137 0.58 -9.50 4.59
C ILE A 137 1.61 -10.09 5.54
N ASN A 138 1.13 -10.83 6.52
CA ASN A 138 1.98 -11.47 7.49
C ASN A 138 2.53 -12.81 6.96
N PHE A 139 3.27 -12.76 5.85
CA PHE A 139 3.97 -13.92 5.31
C PHE A 139 4.83 -14.67 6.33
N PRO A 140 5.46 -14.02 7.33
CA PRO A 140 6.14 -14.73 8.42
C PRO A 140 5.26 -15.67 9.27
N GLN A 141 3.93 -15.58 9.20
CA GLN A 141 3.03 -16.54 9.85
C GLN A 141 2.84 -17.84 9.06
N LEU A 142 3.32 -17.89 7.81
CA LEU A 142 3.31 -19.12 7.04
C LEU A 142 4.24 -20.14 7.68
N ALA A 143 3.75 -21.37 7.74
CA ALA A 143 4.45 -22.53 8.23
C ALA A 143 4.55 -23.55 7.10
N LYS A 144 5.52 -24.46 7.26
CA LYS A 144 5.66 -25.61 6.37
C LYS A 144 4.33 -26.36 6.25
N GLY A 145 3.91 -26.61 5.01
CA GLY A 145 2.64 -27.26 4.68
C GLY A 145 1.53 -26.29 4.27
N ASP A 146 1.68 -24.99 4.53
CA ASP A 146 0.70 -24.00 4.11
C ASP A 146 0.62 -23.89 2.59
N GLU A 147 -0.58 -23.66 2.08
CA GLU A 147 -0.84 -23.57 0.64
C GLU A 147 -0.77 -22.11 0.15
N ILE A 148 -0.25 -21.94 -1.06
CA ILE A 148 -0.28 -20.70 -1.82
C ILE A 148 -0.81 -21.05 -3.22
N ASP A 149 -1.92 -20.44 -3.61
CA ASP A 149 -2.52 -20.63 -4.92
C ASP A 149 -2.21 -19.44 -5.82
N LEU A 150 -1.71 -19.73 -7.02
CA LEU A 150 -1.65 -18.78 -8.13
C LEU A 150 -2.81 -19.08 -9.06
N GLU A 151 -3.80 -18.18 -9.05
CA GLU A 151 -4.98 -18.24 -9.90
C GLU A 151 -4.64 -17.58 -11.24
N THR A 152 -4.66 -18.35 -12.32
CA THR A 152 -4.45 -17.83 -13.68
C THR A 152 -5.73 -17.98 -14.51
N ARG A 153 -5.79 -17.30 -15.66
CA ARG A 153 -6.93 -17.40 -16.59
C ARG A 153 -7.05 -18.79 -17.22
N TYR A 154 -6.01 -19.62 -17.10
CA TYR A 154 -5.96 -20.97 -17.62
C TYR A 154 -6.06 -22.05 -16.54
N GLY A 155 -5.93 -21.71 -15.25
CA GLY A 155 -6.08 -22.68 -14.16
C GLY A 155 -5.43 -22.23 -12.86
N VAL A 156 -5.68 -22.99 -11.80
CA VAL A 156 -5.08 -22.74 -10.48
C VAL A 156 -3.85 -23.61 -10.28
N TYR A 157 -2.75 -23.00 -9.85
CA TYR A 157 -1.50 -23.67 -9.52
C TYR A 157 -1.24 -23.56 -8.03
N ARG A 158 -1.22 -24.71 -7.37
CA ARG A 158 -1.02 -24.81 -5.93
C ARG A 158 0.44 -25.07 -5.59
N TYR A 159 0.96 -24.26 -4.70
CA TYR A 159 2.29 -24.37 -4.11
C TYR A 159 2.15 -24.66 -2.62
N THR A 160 3.16 -25.32 -2.06
CA THR A 160 3.23 -25.64 -0.63
C THR A 160 4.48 -25.02 -0.06
N VAL A 161 4.34 -24.35 1.09
CA VAL A 161 5.48 -23.82 1.84
C VAL A 161 6.31 -24.98 2.38
N VAL A 162 7.61 -24.99 2.08
CA VAL A 162 8.50 -26.12 2.42
C VAL A 162 9.46 -25.85 3.58
N GLY A 163 9.63 -24.58 3.99
CA GLY A 163 10.59 -24.14 5.00
C GLY A 163 10.13 -22.89 5.74
#